data_AF-A0A183PU87-F1
#
_entry.id   AF-A0A183PU87-F1
#
_cell.length_a   1.000
_cell.length_b   1.000
_cell.length_c   1.000
_cell.angle_alpha   90.00
_cell.angle_beta   90.00
_cell.angle_gamma   90.00
#
_symmetry.space_group_name_H-M   'P 1'
#
loop_
_entity.id
_entity.type
_entity.pdbx_description
1 polymer ?
#
loop_
_entity_poly.entity_id
_entity_poly.type
_entity_poly.pdbx_seq_one_letter_code
_entity_poly.pdbx_strand_id
1 'polypeptide(L)'
;MGMNMVSKATDSALHCLQKYFSNMQVISLSGNMCTDKKPATINTILGRGKSVIAEAHLSADVLAQVLHTNAQRLARLTHSKNWIGSAMAGCPGMMGCNAHAANIIAGMFAATGQDLAQVCSV
;
A
#
# COMPACT_ATOMS: atom_id res chain seq x y z
N MET A 1 -1.42 -8.92 9.35
CA MET A 1 -0.17 -8.63 10.07
C MET A 1 0.48 -9.95 10.49
N GLY A 2 1.80 -9.96 10.64
CA GLY A 2 2.59 -11.13 11.07
C GLY A 2 4.05 -10.76 11.31
N MET A 3 4.34 -9.50 11.67
CA MET A 3 5.69 -8.93 11.66
C MET A 3 6.65 -9.70 12.58
N ASN A 4 6.25 -9.95 13.82
CA ASN A 4 7.10 -10.68 14.76
C ASN A 4 7.38 -12.12 14.30
N MET A 5 6.38 -12.77 13.68
CA MET A 5 6.51 -14.13 13.15
C MET A 5 7.54 -14.16 12.01
N VAL A 6 7.41 -13.26 11.03
CA VAL A 6 8.36 -13.22 9.91
C VAL A 6 9.76 -12.80 10.36
N SER A 7 9.89 -11.88 11.32
CA SER A 7 11.19 -11.51 11.87
C SER A 7 11.90 -12.69 12.53
N LYS A 8 11.18 -13.47 13.34
CA LYS A 8 11.74 -14.67 13.98
C LYS A 8 12.14 -15.75 12.96
N ALA A 9 11.33 -15.93 11.92
CA ALA A 9 11.62 -16.87 10.84
C ALA A 9 12.85 -16.43 10.03
N THR A 10 12.95 -15.13 9.69
CA THR A 10 14.11 -14.55 9.00
C THR A 10 15.38 -14.69 9.82
N ASP A 11 15.33 -14.44 11.13
CA ASP A 11 16.49 -14.62 12.01
C ASP A 11 17.00 -16.07 11.97
N SER A 12 16.08 -17.03 12.07
CA SER A 12 16.43 -18.45 12.00
C SER A 12 17.02 -18.84 10.64
N ALA A 13 16.47 -18.28 9.54
CA ALA A 13 16.98 -18.51 8.19
C ALA A 13 18.38 -17.92 7.99
N LEU A 14 18.66 -16.73 8.54
CA LEU A 14 19.99 -16.10 8.49
C LEU A 14 21.03 -16.94 9.25
N HIS A 15 20.69 -17.47 10.43
CA HIS A 15 21.56 -18.39 11.16
C HIS A 15 21.85 -19.68 10.36
N CYS A 16 20.90 -20.17 9.58
CA CYS A 16 21.13 -21.29 8.68
C CYS A 16 22.11 -20.93 7.56
N LEU A 17 21.92 -19.77 6.92
CA LEU A 17 22.81 -19.28 5.85
C LEU A 17 24.25 -19.07 6.33
N GLN A 18 24.46 -18.60 7.56
CA GLN A 18 25.80 -18.43 8.13
C GLN A 18 26.58 -19.75 8.25
N LYS A 19 25.92 -20.91 8.28
CA LYS A 19 26.59 -22.23 8.26
C LYS A 19 27.23 -22.53 6.90
N TYR A 20 26.68 -21.98 5.82
CA TYR A 20 27.20 -22.14 4.46
C TYR A 20 28.16 -21.02 4.07
N PHE A 21 27.96 -19.82 4.62
CA PHE A 21 28.76 -18.64 4.35
C PHE A 21 29.35 -18.08 5.64
N SER A 22 30.44 -18.69 6.11
CA SER A 22 31.07 -18.36 7.42
C SER A 22 31.54 -16.92 7.55
N ASN A 23 31.83 -16.25 6.43
CA ASN A 23 32.28 -14.86 6.39
C ASN A 23 31.12 -13.85 6.28
N MET A 24 29.87 -14.33 6.20
CA MET A 24 28.69 -13.48 6.08
C MET A 24 28.36 -12.82 7.43
N GLN A 25 28.22 -11.48 7.41
CA GLN A 25 27.82 -10.70 8.56
C GLN A 25 26.39 -10.18 8.40
N VAL A 26 25.56 -10.37 9.43
CA VAL A 26 24.22 -9.79 9.50
C VAL A 26 24.31 -8.45 10.21
N ILE A 27 24.18 -7.36 9.44
CA ILE A 27 24.26 -5.99 10.00
C ILE A 27 22.94 -5.59 10.68
N SER A 28 21.82 -5.94 10.04
CA SER A 28 20.47 -5.70 10.56
C SER A 28 19.53 -6.75 9.98
N LEU A 29 18.56 -7.18 10.78
CA LEU A 29 17.48 -8.06 10.30
C LEU A 29 16.53 -7.34 9.33
N SER A 30 16.45 -6.00 9.42
CA SER A 30 15.68 -5.17 8.49
C SER A 30 16.58 -4.14 7.83
N GLY A 31 16.87 -4.35 6.55
CA GLY A 31 17.64 -3.42 5.71
C GLY A 31 16.76 -2.43 4.94
N ASN A 32 15.57 -2.09 5.43
CA ASN A 32 14.54 -1.28 4.74
C ASN A 32 14.02 -1.84 3.39
N MET A 33 14.49 -3.00 2.93
CA MET A 33 13.99 -3.69 1.73
C MET A 33 12.65 -4.42 1.97
N CYS A 34 12.08 -4.33 3.18
CA CYS A 34 10.83 -4.98 3.53
C CYS A 34 9.57 -4.41 2.81
N THR A 35 9.39 -3.11 2.54
CA THR A 35 9.69 -1.93 3.36
C THR A 35 8.56 -1.71 4.38
N ASP A 36 8.87 -1.58 5.67
CA ASP A 36 7.84 -1.36 6.72
C ASP A 36 7.75 0.11 7.13
N LYS A 37 6.53 0.63 7.20
CA LYS A 37 6.22 1.99 7.69
C LYS A 37 6.93 3.13 6.95
N LYS A 38 7.34 2.90 5.71
CA LYS A 38 7.84 3.94 4.78
C LYS A 38 7.22 3.74 3.40
N PRO A 39 6.96 4.83 2.65
CA PRO A 39 6.56 4.74 1.25
C PRO A 39 7.71 4.13 0.43
N ALA A 40 7.42 3.09 -0.36
CA ALA A 40 8.43 2.42 -1.18
C ALA A 40 7.83 1.74 -2.42
N THR A 41 8.44 1.99 -3.58
CA THR A 41 8.01 1.43 -4.87
C THR A 41 7.98 -0.11 -4.89
N ILE A 42 8.86 -0.77 -4.14
CA ILE A 42 8.88 -2.23 -4.05
C ILE A 42 7.56 -2.80 -3.52
N ASN A 43 6.95 -2.13 -2.54
CA ASN A 43 5.67 -2.55 -1.97
C ASN A 43 4.53 -2.41 -2.99
N THR A 44 4.60 -1.42 -3.88
CA THR A 44 3.57 -1.23 -4.91
C THR A 44 3.68 -2.26 -6.02
N ILE A 45 4.91 -2.60 -6.44
CA ILE A 45 5.14 -3.54 -7.55
C ILE A 45 4.95 -4.99 -7.11
N LEU A 46 5.57 -5.39 -5.98
CA LEU A 46 5.57 -6.79 -5.53
C LEU A 46 4.45 -7.10 -4.54
N GLY A 47 3.76 -6.07 -4.03
CA GLY A 47 2.78 -6.21 -2.96
C GLY A 47 3.43 -6.44 -1.59
N ARG A 48 2.69 -6.12 -0.53
CA ARG A 48 3.07 -6.41 0.86
C ARG A 48 1.84 -6.74 1.69
N GLY A 49 1.83 -7.90 2.32
CA GLY A 49 0.68 -8.35 3.12
C GLY A 49 -0.47 -8.85 2.25
N LYS A 50 -1.46 -8.00 1.95
CA LYS A 50 -2.65 -8.37 1.17
C LYS A 50 -2.81 -7.41 0.00
N SER A 51 -2.78 -7.94 -1.23
CA SER A 51 -3.11 -7.20 -2.44
C SER A 51 -4.56 -7.49 -2.80
N VAL A 52 -5.38 -6.45 -2.93
CA VAL A 52 -6.85 -6.56 -3.10
C VAL A 52 -7.32 -5.59 -4.18
N ILE A 53 -8.28 -6.04 -4.99
CA ILE A 53 -9.02 -5.22 -5.95
C ILE A 53 -10.50 -5.27 -5.59
N ALA A 54 -11.19 -4.14 -5.67
CA ALA A 54 -12.62 -4.03 -5.46
C ALA A 54 -13.24 -3.19 -6.59
N GLU A 55 -14.39 -3.63 -7.10
CA GLU A 55 -15.11 -2.97 -8.18
C GLU A 55 -16.62 -2.93 -7.90
N ALA A 56 -17.32 -1.95 -8.47
CA ALA A 56 -18.77 -1.81 -8.38
C ALA A 56 -19.32 -1.14 -9.64
N HIS A 57 -20.54 -1.51 -10.03
CA HIS A 57 -21.27 -0.87 -11.12
C HIS A 57 -22.33 0.07 -10.57
N LEU A 58 -22.32 1.34 -11.01
CA LEU A 58 -23.29 2.36 -10.61
C LEU A 58 -24.15 2.76 -11.81
N SER A 59 -25.47 2.71 -11.66
CA SER A 59 -26.40 3.17 -12.70
C SER A 59 -26.37 4.70 -12.83
N ALA A 60 -26.80 5.21 -13.98
CA ALA A 60 -26.90 6.64 -14.23
C ALA A 60 -27.81 7.35 -13.21
N ASP A 61 -28.90 6.70 -12.79
CA ASP A 61 -29.81 7.23 -11.78
C ASP A 61 -29.12 7.41 -10.43
N VAL A 62 -28.34 6.43 -9.98
CA VAL A 62 -27.57 6.54 -8.73
C VAL A 62 -26.54 7.67 -8.82
N LEU A 63 -25.85 7.81 -9.96
CA LEU A 63 -24.89 8.90 -10.16
C LEU A 63 -25.56 10.27 -10.08
N ALA A 64 -26.74 10.44 -10.69
CA ALA A 64 -27.46 11.70 -10.72
C ALA A 64 -28.14 12.03 -9.38
N GLN A 65 -28.77 11.05 -8.75
CA GLN A 65 -29.60 11.25 -7.55
C GLN A 65 -28.79 11.26 -6.26
N VAL A 66 -27.74 10.44 -6.16
CA VAL A 66 -26.95 10.29 -4.93
C VAL A 66 -25.63 11.04 -5.00
N LEU A 67 -24.89 10.90 -6.11
CA LEU A 67 -23.57 11.53 -6.27
C LEU A 67 -23.64 12.90 -6.97
N HIS A 68 -24.83 13.31 -7.42
CA HIS A 68 -25.09 14.58 -8.10
C HIS A 68 -24.13 14.87 -9.25
N THR A 69 -23.78 13.82 -10.01
CA THR A 69 -22.83 13.88 -11.13
C THR A 69 -23.23 12.90 -12.23
N ASN A 70 -22.38 12.76 -13.26
CA ASN A 70 -22.54 11.75 -14.30
C ASN A 70 -21.21 11.01 -14.55
N ALA A 71 -21.29 9.89 -15.26
CA ALA A 71 -20.15 9.01 -15.50
C ALA A 71 -19.00 9.73 -16.23
N GLN A 72 -19.30 10.55 -17.24
CA GLN A 72 -18.29 11.26 -18.03
C GLN A 72 -17.51 12.26 -17.18
N ARG A 73 -18.19 13.02 -16.31
CA ARG A 73 -17.55 13.97 -15.38
C ARG A 73 -16.65 13.24 -14.39
N LEU A 74 -17.12 12.12 -13.83
CA LEU A 74 -16.36 11.35 -12.85
C LEU A 74 -15.12 10.68 -13.47
N ALA A 75 -15.27 10.11 -14.68
CA ALA A 75 -14.16 9.52 -15.42
C ALA A 75 -13.10 10.57 -15.76
N ARG A 76 -13.52 11.75 -16.26
CA ARG A 76 -12.61 12.86 -16.56
C ARG A 76 -11.89 13.35 -15.31
N LEU A 77 -12.60 13.53 -14.20
CA LEU A 77 -12.01 13.92 -12.92
C LEU A 77 -10.96 12.91 -12.46
N THR A 78 -11.28 11.62 -12.52
CA THR A 78 -10.36 10.54 -12.10
C THR A 78 -9.10 10.54 -12.96
N HIS A 79 -9.24 10.66 -14.28
CA HIS A 79 -8.12 10.77 -15.20
C HIS A 79 -7.23 11.98 -14.91
N SER A 80 -7.82 13.17 -14.79
CA SER A 80 -7.04 14.39 -14.55
C SER A 80 -6.43 14.44 -13.16
N LYS A 81 -7.14 14.01 -12.11
CA LYS A 81 -6.70 14.17 -10.71
C LYS A 81 -5.85 13.00 -10.22
N ASN A 82 -6.35 11.77 -10.33
CA ASN A 82 -5.70 10.60 -9.72
C ASN A 82 -4.56 10.05 -10.58
N TRP A 83 -4.66 10.20 -11.90
CA TRP A 83 -3.64 9.71 -12.82
C TRP A 83 -2.67 10.82 -13.19
N ILE A 84 -3.08 11.79 -14.02
CA ILE A 84 -2.19 12.86 -14.50
C ILE A 84 -1.69 13.69 -13.32
N GLY A 85 -2.57 14.15 -12.44
CA GLY A 85 -2.20 14.98 -11.28
C GLY A 85 -1.16 14.30 -10.38
N SER A 86 -1.40 13.05 -9.98
CA SER A 86 -0.43 12.29 -9.17
C SER A 86 0.88 12.04 -9.90
N ALA A 87 0.85 11.75 -11.21
CA ALA A 87 2.06 11.59 -12.01
C ALA A 87 2.89 12.89 -12.05
N MET A 88 2.24 14.03 -12.27
CA MET A 88 2.89 15.35 -12.26
C MET A 88 3.44 15.73 -10.89
N ALA A 89 2.81 15.26 -9.80
CA ALA A 89 3.29 15.46 -8.43
C ALA A 89 4.48 14.56 -8.06
N GLY A 90 4.93 13.65 -8.94
CA GLY A 90 6.06 12.77 -8.69
C GLY A 90 5.75 11.60 -7.76
N CYS A 91 4.49 11.18 -7.68
CA CYS A 91 4.06 9.99 -6.92
C CYS A 91 4.78 8.72 -7.43
N PRO A 92 5.67 8.08 -6.64
CA PRO A 92 6.49 6.96 -7.12
C PRO A 92 5.65 5.71 -7.41
N GLY A 93 5.84 5.09 -8.57
CA GLY A 93 5.32 3.74 -8.86
C GLY A 93 3.80 3.59 -8.69
N MET A 94 3.00 4.60 -9.08
CA MET A 94 1.53 4.65 -8.90
C MET A 94 1.05 4.74 -7.43
N MET A 95 1.97 4.87 -6.46
CA MET A 95 1.63 5.05 -5.05
C MET A 95 0.95 6.41 -4.86
N GLY A 96 -0.28 6.42 -4.35
CA GLY A 96 -1.06 7.66 -4.21
C GLY A 96 -1.86 8.09 -5.46
N CYS A 97 -2.04 7.22 -6.47
CA CYS A 97 -2.98 7.44 -7.58
C CYS A 97 -4.45 7.25 -7.14
N ASN A 98 -4.88 7.96 -6.10
CA ASN A 98 -6.22 7.89 -5.53
C ASN A 98 -6.71 9.25 -5.03
N ALA A 99 -7.92 9.31 -4.46
CA ALA A 99 -8.47 10.54 -3.89
C ALA A 99 -8.01 10.75 -2.44
N HIS A 100 -8.35 9.82 -1.56
CA HIS A 100 -8.11 9.91 -0.12
C HIS A 100 -8.14 8.51 0.52
N ALA A 101 -7.51 7.51 -0.10
CA ALA A 101 -7.54 6.13 0.40
C ALA A 101 -7.04 6.04 1.85
N ALA A 102 -5.99 6.80 2.18
CA ALA A 102 -5.41 6.88 3.52
C ALA A 102 -6.44 7.26 4.61
N ASN A 103 -7.43 8.12 4.31
CA ASN A 103 -8.43 8.52 5.31
C ASN A 103 -9.30 7.33 5.74
N ILE A 104 -9.78 6.53 4.77
CA ILE A 104 -10.64 5.38 5.04
C ILE A 104 -9.84 4.30 5.76
N ILE A 105 -8.62 4.02 5.29
CA ILE A 105 -7.73 3.02 5.89
C ILE A 105 -7.38 3.41 7.33
N ALA A 106 -7.02 4.66 7.60
CA ALA A 106 -6.72 5.14 8.95
C ALA A 106 -7.91 4.98 9.90
N GLY A 107 -9.12 5.35 9.46
CA GLY A 107 -10.33 5.18 10.26
C GLY A 107 -10.62 3.72 10.61
N MET A 108 -10.53 2.82 9.62
CA MET A 108 -10.72 1.39 9.85
C MET A 108 -9.62 0.79 10.73
N PHE A 109 -8.36 1.17 10.53
CA PHE A 109 -7.23 0.68 11.31
C PHE A 109 -7.37 1.09 12.77
N ALA A 110 -7.75 2.35 13.03
CA ALA A 110 -8.00 2.85 14.38
C ALA A 110 -9.15 2.09 15.05
N ALA A 111 -10.27 1.90 14.33
CA ALA A 111 -11.45 1.22 14.86
C ALA A 111 -11.24 -0.28 15.13
N THR A 112 -10.34 -0.92 14.39
CA THR A 112 -10.12 -2.38 14.45
C THR A 112 -8.79 -2.77 15.12
N GLY A 113 -8.12 -1.83 15.80
CA GLY A 113 -6.91 -2.08 16.58
C GLY A 113 -5.69 -2.48 15.73
N GLN A 114 -5.59 -1.99 14.49
CA GLN A 114 -4.44 -2.24 13.62
C GLN A 114 -3.28 -1.27 13.91
N ASP A 115 -2.11 -1.55 13.35
CA ASP A 115 -0.94 -0.68 13.46
C ASP A 115 -1.09 0.55 12.55
N LEU A 116 -1.42 1.70 13.13
CA LEU A 116 -1.68 2.96 12.42
C LEU A 116 -0.49 3.46 11.61
N ALA A 117 0.74 3.13 11.99
CA ALA A 117 1.91 3.56 11.22
C ALA A 117 1.99 2.85 9.85
N GLN A 118 1.24 1.77 9.63
CA GLN A 118 1.18 1.08 8.35
C GLN A 118 0.27 1.77 7.32
N VAL A 119 -0.46 2.83 7.71
CA VAL A 119 -1.24 3.66 6.77
C VAL A 119 -0.35 4.32 5.72
N CYS A 120 0.95 4.53 5.97
CA CYS A 120 1.85 5.09 4.96
C CYS A 120 2.16 4.12 3.80
N SER A 121 1.66 2.88 3.85
CA SER A 121 1.88 1.84 2.83
C SER A 121 0.75 1.77 1.79
N VAL A 122 -0.24 2.67 1.87
CA VAL A 122 -1.37 2.79 0.91
C VAL A 122 -1.31 4.08 0.08
#